data_AF-A0ABD3QGQ0-F1
#
_entry.id   AF-A0ABD3QGQ0-F1
#
_cell.length_a   1.000
_cell.length_b   1.000
_cell.length_c   1.000
_cell.angle_alpha   90.00
_cell.angle_beta   90.00
_cell.angle_gamma   90.00
#
_symmetry.space_group_name_H-M   'P 1'
#
loop_
_entity.id
_entity.type
_entity.pdbx_description
1 polymer ?
#
loop_
_entity_poly.entity_id
_entity_poly.type
_entity_poly.pdbx_seq_one_letter_code
_entity_poly.pdbx_strand_id
1 'polypeptide(L)'
;MRCSQPSANIERSSKPSNQGHSLLEEWPHNESALHYPRKEVTFSEYSGLNLYKINRLYQPEISYSISDIKRFQAQASLDANRIRSLISPYRLRIGPAIRRGIDLGLIRYEELVGIEHLIMEKAAAKLSYERRAHVSSVLKAQKQLKKKYGNAGDTVMLAKIARMSSSSSIEMALVRAARSLDDGKLARISSSRRLNIMRAAYAA
;
A
#
# COMPACT_ATOMS: atom_id res chain seq x y z
N MET A 1 -27.40 -34.76 -63.13
CA MET A 1 -28.83 -35.14 -63.26
C MET A 1 -29.34 -35.54 -61.89
N ARG A 2 -30.12 -34.65 -61.25
CA ARG A 2 -31.51 -34.84 -60.77
C ARG A 2 -31.72 -36.01 -59.80
N CYS A 3 -31.96 -35.68 -58.53
CA CYS A 3 -33.28 -35.71 -57.84
C CYS A 3 -33.53 -37.10 -57.24
N SER A 4 -33.78 -37.24 -55.94
CA SER A 4 -35.06 -36.80 -55.34
C SER A 4 -34.97 -36.66 -53.82
N GLN A 5 -35.71 -35.69 -53.28
CA GLN A 5 -36.21 -35.70 -51.89
C GLN A 5 -37.44 -36.62 -51.78
N PRO A 6 -37.89 -36.93 -50.55
CA PRO A 6 -39.01 -36.15 -50.03
C PRO A 6 -38.92 -35.74 -48.54
N SER A 7 -39.63 -34.65 -48.27
CA SER A 7 -40.22 -34.04 -47.07
C SER A 7 -40.70 -35.05 -45.98
N ALA A 8 -40.95 -34.72 -44.70
CA ALA A 8 -41.32 -33.47 -44.04
C ALA A 8 -41.15 -33.55 -42.50
N ASN A 9 -41.10 -32.37 -41.85
CA ASN A 9 -41.63 -32.01 -40.52
C ASN A 9 -41.40 -32.90 -39.29
N ILE A 10 -40.70 -32.34 -38.29
CA ILE A 10 -41.26 -32.02 -36.96
C ILE A 10 -40.38 -30.90 -36.37
N GLU A 11 -40.96 -29.72 -36.23
CA GLU A 11 -40.44 -28.66 -35.37
C GLU A 11 -40.48 -29.14 -33.92
N ARG A 12 -39.33 -29.28 -33.27
CA ARG A 12 -39.24 -29.18 -31.81
C ARG A 12 -38.52 -27.90 -31.46
N SER A 13 -39.32 -26.83 -31.39
CA SER A 13 -39.02 -25.63 -30.61
C SER A 13 -38.89 -26.01 -29.14
N SER A 14 -37.71 -26.48 -28.71
CA SER A 14 -37.33 -26.47 -27.30
C SER A 14 -36.89 -25.05 -26.96
N LYS A 15 -37.83 -24.25 -26.41
CA LYS A 15 -37.51 -22.99 -25.74
C LYS A 15 -36.41 -23.27 -24.70
N PRO A 16 -35.31 -22.51 -24.66
CA PRO A 16 -34.42 -22.57 -23.51
C PRO A 16 -35.22 -22.14 -22.27
N SER A 17 -35.32 -23.05 -21.31
CA SER A 17 -35.87 -22.77 -19.98
C SER A 17 -35.10 -21.61 -19.38
N ASN A 18 -35.82 -20.52 -19.08
CA ASN A 18 -35.31 -19.34 -18.39
C ASN A 18 -34.97 -19.67 -16.92
N GLN A 19 -33.98 -20.53 -16.68
CA GLN A 19 -33.36 -20.73 -15.37
C GLN A 19 -32.27 -19.68 -15.16
N GLY A 20 -32.68 -18.42 -15.00
CA GLY A 20 -31.77 -17.30 -14.77
C GLY A 20 -32.36 -16.11 -14.03
N HIS A 21 -33.68 -16.07 -13.80
CA HIS A 21 -34.34 -14.93 -13.14
C HIS A 21 -34.43 -15.03 -11.62
N SER A 22 -34.01 -16.14 -11.01
CA SER A 22 -34.05 -16.33 -9.55
C SER A 22 -32.83 -15.76 -8.80
N LEU A 23 -31.95 -15.02 -9.46
CA LEU A 23 -30.78 -14.36 -8.86
C LEU A 23 -31.01 -12.87 -8.57
N LEU A 24 -32.21 -12.35 -8.82
CA LEU A 24 -32.63 -11.06 -8.29
C LEU A 24 -33.30 -11.32 -6.94
N GLU A 25 -32.47 -11.45 -5.91
CA GLU A 25 -32.87 -11.28 -4.52
C GLU A 25 -33.74 -10.00 -4.44
N GLU A 26 -34.99 -10.17 -4.00
CA GLU A 26 -35.83 -9.07 -3.53
C GLU A 26 -35.09 -8.38 -2.40
N TRP A 27 -34.56 -7.18 -2.70
CA TRP A 27 -34.05 -6.29 -1.66
C TRP A 27 -35.16 -6.04 -0.64
N PRO A 28 -34.86 -5.97 0.67
CA PRO A 28 -35.86 -5.68 1.67
C PRO A 28 -36.60 -4.40 1.31
N HIS A 29 -37.87 -4.55 0.96
CA HIS A 29 -38.78 -3.43 0.77
C HIS A 29 -39.01 -2.82 2.15
N ASN A 30 -38.15 -1.86 2.52
CA ASN A 30 -38.40 -0.98 3.65
C ASN A 30 -39.61 -0.10 3.29
N GLU A 31 -40.82 -0.60 3.57
CA GLU A 31 -42.08 0.14 3.40
C GLU A 31 -42.14 1.39 4.30
N SER A 32 -41.23 1.53 5.25
CA SER A 32 -41.14 2.68 6.15
C SER A 32 -40.38 3.90 5.58
N ALA A 33 -39.89 3.86 4.33
CA ALA A 33 -39.02 4.91 3.77
C ALA A 33 -39.71 5.86 2.78
N LEU A 34 -41.00 6.16 2.97
CA LEU A 34 -41.83 6.85 1.96
C LEU A 34 -41.60 8.36 1.77
N HIS A 35 -40.72 9.06 2.49
CA HIS A 35 -40.64 10.53 2.36
C HIS A 35 -39.26 11.20 2.46
N TYR A 36 -38.17 10.48 2.20
CA TYR A 36 -36.87 11.15 2.03
C TYR A 36 -36.35 10.97 0.60
N PRO A 37 -35.89 12.05 -0.06
CA PRO A 37 -35.25 11.93 -1.36
C PRO A 37 -34.06 10.97 -1.23
N ARG A 38 -34.16 9.83 -1.92
CA ARG A 38 -33.10 8.82 -1.96
C ARG A 38 -31.87 9.49 -2.58
N LYS A 39 -30.78 9.59 -1.81
CA LYS A 39 -29.49 10.04 -2.35
C LYS A 39 -29.04 9.00 -3.36
N GLU A 40 -29.11 9.32 -4.64
CA GLU A 40 -28.52 8.50 -5.70
C GLU A 40 -27.00 8.45 -5.49
N VAL A 41 -26.48 7.25 -5.29
CA VAL A 41 -25.04 6.99 -5.21
C VAL A 41 -24.59 6.61 -6.62
N THR A 42 -24.15 7.60 -7.40
CA THR A 42 -23.45 7.38 -8.66
C THR A 42 -22.00 7.03 -8.37
N PHE A 43 -21.58 5.81 -8.69
CA PHE A 43 -20.17 5.45 -8.74
C PHE A 43 -19.57 6.07 -10.01
N SER A 44 -18.59 6.95 -9.84
CA SER A 44 -17.81 7.45 -10.98
C SER A 44 -16.97 6.31 -11.55
N GLU A 45 -17.27 5.85 -12.76
CA GLU A 45 -16.52 4.79 -13.48
C GLU A 45 -15.09 5.20 -13.87
N TYR A 46 -14.67 6.43 -13.60
CA TYR A 46 -13.45 6.99 -14.16
C TYR A 46 -12.28 6.94 -13.16
N SER A 47 -11.81 5.74 -12.81
CA SER A 47 -10.39 5.62 -12.46
C SER A 47 -9.60 5.53 -13.76
N GLY A 48 -9.40 6.67 -14.43
CA GLY A 48 -8.55 6.74 -15.60
C GLY A 48 -7.09 6.54 -15.21
N LEU A 49 -6.39 5.61 -15.88
CA LEU A 49 -4.94 5.49 -15.79
C LEU A 49 -4.32 6.74 -16.42
N ASN A 50 -4.02 7.75 -15.61
CA ASN A 50 -3.24 8.90 -16.06
C ASN A 50 -1.78 8.47 -16.20
N LEU A 51 -1.43 8.01 -17.40
CA LEU A 51 -0.04 7.86 -17.80
C LEU A 51 0.53 9.28 -18.01
N TYR A 52 1.48 9.67 -17.17
CA TYR A 52 2.23 10.90 -17.39
C TYR A 52 2.83 10.86 -18.79
N LYS A 53 2.54 11.89 -19.60
CA LYS A 53 3.13 12.03 -20.93
C LYS A 53 4.65 12.09 -20.74
N ILE A 54 5.35 11.08 -21.25
CA ILE A 54 6.81 11.05 -21.24
C ILE A 54 7.27 12.26 -22.06
N ASN A 55 7.88 13.23 -21.38
CA ASN A 55 8.37 14.42 -22.03
C ASN A 55 9.62 14.04 -22.84
N ARG A 56 9.51 14.09 -24.18
CA ARG A 56 10.60 13.71 -25.12
C ARG A 56 11.87 14.52 -24.91
N LEU A 57 11.78 15.72 -24.36
CA LEU A 57 12.93 16.58 -24.06
C LEU A 57 13.78 16.04 -22.90
N TYR A 58 13.17 15.35 -21.94
CA TYR A 58 13.86 14.75 -20.78
C TYR A 58 14.24 13.28 -20.99
N GLN A 59 13.75 12.68 -22.08
CA GLN A 59 13.97 11.27 -22.40
C GLN A 59 15.45 10.89 -22.65
N PRO A 60 16.28 11.72 -23.31
CA PRO A 60 17.69 11.39 -23.49
C PRO A 60 18.56 11.61 -22.23
N GLU A 61 18.09 12.39 -21.25
CA GLU A 61 18.92 12.80 -20.10
C GLU A 61 18.66 12.00 -18.82
N ILE A 62 17.55 11.26 -18.70
CA ILE A 62 17.09 10.75 -17.38
C ILE A 62 16.99 9.22 -17.29
N SER A 63 17.06 8.46 -18.37
CA SER A 63 16.92 7.00 -18.26
C SER A 63 18.26 6.30 -18.05
N TYR A 64 18.63 6.11 -16.78
CA TYR A 64 19.61 5.06 -16.45
C TYR A 64 19.12 3.72 -16.98
N SER A 65 19.99 2.99 -17.68
CA SER A 65 19.64 1.64 -18.13
C SER A 65 19.56 0.68 -16.95
N ILE A 66 18.87 -0.45 -17.12
CA ILE A 66 18.84 -1.52 -16.09
C ILE A 66 20.27 -1.99 -15.76
N SER A 67 21.17 -2.02 -16.75
CA SER A 67 22.59 -2.30 -16.55
C SER A 67 23.29 -1.25 -15.69
N ASP A 68 23.01 0.03 -15.90
CA ASP A 68 23.59 1.12 -15.10
C ASP A 68 23.12 1.03 -13.66
N ILE A 69 21.82 0.79 -13.45
CA ILE A 69 21.24 0.60 -12.12
C ILE A 69 21.95 -0.53 -11.38
N LYS A 70 22.11 -1.70 -12.02
CA LYS A 70 22.83 -2.84 -11.42
C LYS A 70 24.29 -2.50 -11.10
N ARG A 71 24.95 -1.75 -11.98
CA ARG A 71 26.33 -1.29 -11.75
C ARG A 71 26.42 -0.36 -10.56
N PHE A 72 25.50 0.60 -10.43
CA PHE A 72 25.44 1.50 -9.27
C PHE A 72 25.16 0.75 -7.98
N GLN A 73 24.25 -0.23 -7.98
CA GLN A 73 23.99 -1.07 -6.81
C GLN A 73 25.21 -1.87 -6.37
N ALA A 74 25.93 -2.45 -7.34
CA ALA A 74 27.16 -3.18 -7.08
C ALA A 74 28.23 -2.25 -6.49
N GLN A 75 28.40 -1.07 -7.07
CA GLN A 75 29.36 -0.08 -6.58
C GLN A 75 29.01 0.40 -5.17
N ALA A 76 27.76 0.78 -4.92
CA ALA A 76 27.29 1.20 -3.60
C ALA A 76 27.48 0.10 -2.54
N SER A 77 27.35 -1.17 -2.93
CA SER A 77 27.61 -2.30 -2.03
C SER A 77 29.09 -2.43 -1.68
N LEU A 78 29.99 -2.23 -2.65
CA LEU A 78 31.43 -2.21 -2.43
C LEU A 78 31.83 -1.02 -1.54
N ASP A 79 31.28 0.16 -1.81
CA ASP A 79 31.53 1.38 -1.04
C ASP A 79 31.06 1.22 0.41
N ALA A 80 29.88 0.61 0.63
CA ALA A 80 29.38 0.30 1.96
C ALA A 80 30.33 -0.62 2.73
N ASN A 81 30.85 -1.66 2.08
CA ASN A 81 31.80 -2.59 2.71
C ASN A 81 33.14 -1.91 3.01
N ARG A 82 33.65 -1.08 2.10
CA ARG A 82 34.87 -0.29 2.29
C ARG A 82 34.72 0.66 3.48
N ILE A 83 33.64 1.45 3.51
CA ILE A 83 33.33 2.39 4.59
C ILE A 83 33.14 1.65 5.92
N ARG A 84 32.46 0.50 5.92
CA ARG A 84 32.33 -0.35 7.10
C ARG A 84 33.70 -0.79 7.61
N SER A 85 34.60 -1.22 6.75
CA SER A 85 35.96 -1.62 7.15
C SER A 85 36.76 -0.45 7.72
N LEU A 86 36.62 0.76 7.17
CA LEU A 86 37.24 1.98 7.68
C LEU A 86 36.72 2.37 9.08
N ILE A 87 35.43 2.17 9.34
CA ILE A 87 34.80 2.60 10.60
C ILE A 87 34.80 1.48 11.65
N SER A 88 34.93 0.21 11.25
CA SER A 88 34.93 -0.96 12.13
C SER A 88 35.85 -0.84 13.37
N PRO A 89 37.05 -0.22 13.29
CA PRO A 89 37.90 0.01 14.46
C PRO A 89 37.29 0.97 15.50
N TYR A 90 36.35 1.83 15.12
CA TYR A 90 35.82 2.94 15.92
C TYR A 90 34.41 2.67 16.50
N ARG A 91 34.13 1.42 16.90
CA ARG A 91 32.79 0.88 17.25
C ARG A 91 31.90 1.75 18.15
N LEU A 92 32.46 2.57 19.03
CA LEU A 92 31.70 3.39 19.99
C LEU A 92 31.35 4.80 19.48
N ARG A 93 31.95 5.27 18.39
CA ARG A 93 31.77 6.66 17.88
C ARG A 93 31.62 6.69 16.36
N ILE A 94 30.64 5.96 15.85
CA ILE A 94 30.35 5.81 14.41
C ILE A 94 30.10 7.18 13.75
N GLY A 95 29.23 8.01 14.32
CA GLY A 95 28.90 9.33 13.76
C GLY A 95 30.12 10.26 13.62
N PRO A 96 30.90 10.48 14.70
CA PRO A 96 32.14 11.24 14.62
C PRO A 96 33.23 10.63 13.73
N ALA A 97 33.26 9.30 13.56
CA ALA A 97 34.20 8.62 12.66
C ALA A 97 33.84 8.83 11.19
N ILE A 98 32.56 8.76 10.84
CA ILE A 98 32.08 9.09 9.48
C ILE A 98 32.42 10.54 9.15
N ARG A 99 32.11 11.48 10.05
CA ARG A 99 32.38 12.91 9.84
C ARG A 99 33.87 13.16 9.57
N ARG A 100 34.75 12.61 10.42
CA ARG A 100 36.21 12.69 10.19
C ARG A 100 36.65 12.03 8.89
N GLY A 101 36.03 10.92 8.49
CA GLY A 101 36.30 10.27 7.20
C GLY A 101 35.95 11.17 6.00
N ILE A 102 34.90 11.98 6.11
CA ILE A 102 34.54 12.98 5.10
C ILE A 102 35.52 14.15 5.11
N ASP A 103 35.85 14.68 6.30
CA ASP A 103 36.77 15.80 6.46
C ASP A 103 38.17 15.49 5.90
N LEU A 104 38.60 14.22 6.01
CA LEU A 104 39.87 13.72 5.47
C LEU A 104 39.79 13.28 4.00
N GLY A 105 38.63 13.40 3.34
CA GLY A 105 38.41 12.97 1.97
C GLY A 105 38.45 11.44 1.74
N LEU A 106 38.39 10.64 2.81
CA LEU A 106 38.40 9.18 2.75
C LEU A 106 37.02 8.61 2.39
N ILE A 107 35.96 9.37 2.66
CA ILE A 107 34.57 9.06 2.33
C ILE A 107 34.04 10.21 1.48
N ARG A 108 33.59 9.89 0.27
CA ARG A 108 32.99 10.88 -0.63
C ARG A 108 31.49 10.97 -0.41
N TYR A 109 30.91 12.13 -0.72
CA TYR A 109 29.48 12.35 -0.55
C TYR A 109 28.66 11.45 -1.48
N GLU A 110 29.11 11.24 -2.71
CA GLU A 110 28.44 10.41 -3.72
C GLU A 110 28.32 8.95 -3.27
N GLU A 111 29.30 8.46 -2.50
CA GLU A 111 29.29 7.10 -1.95
C GLU A 111 28.17 6.95 -0.90
N LEU A 112 27.97 7.97 -0.06
CA LEU A 112 26.89 7.98 0.92
C LEU A 112 25.52 8.02 0.26
N VAL A 113 25.37 8.86 -0.78
CA VAL A 113 24.14 8.94 -1.56
C VAL A 113 23.85 7.60 -2.25
N GLY A 114 24.86 6.94 -2.84
CA GLY A 114 24.70 5.62 -3.45
C GLY A 114 24.24 4.55 -2.46
N ILE A 115 24.79 4.57 -1.24
CA ILE A 115 24.39 3.65 -0.16
C ILE A 115 22.96 3.91 0.31
N GLU A 116 22.57 5.18 0.45
CA GLU A 116 21.20 5.57 0.80
C GLU A 116 20.19 5.00 -0.21
N HIS A 117 20.44 5.20 -1.50
CA HIS A 117 19.59 4.67 -2.57
C HIS A 117 19.48 3.14 -2.50
N LEU A 118 20.60 2.45 -2.27
CA LEU A 118 20.63 0.99 -2.11
C LEU A 118 19.78 0.52 -0.92
N ILE A 119 19.79 1.25 0.20
CA ILE A 119 18.98 0.93 1.38
C ILE A 119 17.49 1.13 1.08
N MET A 120 17.13 2.26 0.47
CA MET A 120 15.74 2.57 0.12
C MET A 120 15.15 1.52 -0.83
N GLU A 121 15.90 1.10 -1.84
CA GLU A 121 15.45 0.09 -2.79
C GLU A 121 15.24 -1.27 -2.12
N LYS A 122 16.17 -1.71 -1.27
CA LYS A 122 16.01 -2.96 -0.50
C LYS A 122 14.79 -2.91 0.43
N ALA A 123 14.56 -1.76 1.06
CA ALA A 123 13.38 -1.57 1.91
C ALA A 123 12.08 -1.63 1.08
N ALA A 124 12.04 -0.99 -0.09
CA ALA A 124 10.89 -1.05 -0.99
C ALA A 124 10.63 -2.49 -1.50
N ALA A 125 11.68 -3.22 -1.88
CA ALA A 125 11.60 -4.61 -2.31
C ALA A 125 11.06 -5.52 -1.19
N LYS A 126 11.53 -5.33 0.04
CA LYS A 126 11.05 -6.03 1.24
C LYS A 126 9.57 -5.76 1.48
N LEU A 127 9.16 -4.50 1.45
CA LEU A 127 7.75 -4.12 1.64
C LEU A 127 6.85 -4.73 0.56
N SER A 128 7.28 -4.73 -0.69
CA SER A 128 6.56 -5.37 -1.79
C SER A 128 6.42 -6.89 -1.58
N TYR A 129 7.49 -7.54 -1.14
CA TYR A 129 7.46 -8.96 -0.78
C TYR A 129 6.47 -9.24 0.37
N GLU A 130 6.51 -8.48 1.46
CA GLU A 130 5.61 -8.61 2.60
C GLU A 130 4.14 -8.44 2.18
N ARG A 131 3.85 -7.44 1.34
CA ARG A 131 2.50 -7.22 0.79
C ARG A 131 2.03 -8.43 -0.02
N ARG A 132 2.87 -8.97 -0.91
CA ARG A 132 2.53 -10.17 -1.70
C ARG A 132 2.31 -11.39 -0.80
N ALA A 133 3.15 -11.59 0.20
CA ALA A 133 3.00 -12.67 1.18
C ALA A 133 1.66 -12.54 1.92
N HIS A 134 1.32 -11.35 2.40
CA HIS A 134 0.05 -11.06 3.05
C HIS A 134 -1.14 -11.35 2.13
N VAL A 135 -1.15 -10.81 0.90
CA VAL A 135 -2.21 -11.07 -0.08
C VAL A 135 -2.37 -12.56 -0.33
N SER A 136 -1.26 -13.29 -0.50
CA SER A 136 -1.31 -14.74 -0.70
C SER A 136 -1.95 -15.49 0.49
N SER A 137 -1.68 -15.04 1.72
CA SER A 137 -2.26 -15.61 2.94
C SER A 137 -3.76 -15.33 3.01
N VAL A 138 -4.17 -14.09 2.73
CA VAL A 138 -5.58 -13.69 2.69
C VAL A 138 -6.35 -14.48 1.63
N LEU A 139 -5.82 -14.61 0.41
CA LEU A 139 -6.46 -15.38 -0.66
C LEU A 139 -6.59 -16.87 -0.29
N LYS A 140 -5.58 -17.45 0.37
CA LYS A 140 -5.66 -18.82 0.89
C LYS A 140 -6.76 -18.95 1.94
N ALA A 141 -6.86 -18.02 2.89
CA ALA A 141 -7.91 -18.01 3.91
C ALA A 141 -9.30 -17.86 3.28
N GLN A 142 -9.47 -16.95 2.32
CA GLN A 142 -10.72 -16.78 1.57
C GLN A 142 -11.10 -18.05 0.80
N LYS A 143 -10.14 -18.71 0.15
CA LYS A 143 -10.38 -19.98 -0.55
C LYS A 143 -10.79 -21.10 0.41
N GLN A 144 -10.20 -21.17 1.60
CA GLN A 144 -10.59 -22.13 2.64
C GLN A 144 -11.99 -21.85 3.18
N LEU A 145 -12.33 -20.59 3.44
CA LEU A 145 -13.68 -20.19 3.83
C LEU A 145 -14.70 -20.56 2.76
N LYS A 146 -14.42 -20.25 1.50
CA LYS A 146 -15.27 -20.62 0.35
C LYS A 146 -15.45 -22.15 0.22
N LYS A 147 -14.42 -22.93 0.54
CA LYS A 147 -14.52 -24.41 0.56
C LYS A 147 -15.37 -24.93 1.72
N LYS A 148 -15.29 -24.29 2.90
CA LYS A 148 -16.01 -24.72 4.11
C LYS A 148 -17.48 -24.29 4.11
N TYR A 149 -17.79 -23.12 3.57
CA TYR A 149 -19.11 -22.48 3.65
C TYR A 149 -19.79 -22.33 2.27
N GLY A 150 -19.19 -22.84 1.19
CA GLY A 150 -19.71 -22.68 -0.17
C GLY A 150 -19.66 -21.23 -0.67
N ASN A 151 -20.39 -20.93 -1.76
CA ASN A 151 -20.63 -19.55 -2.22
C ASN A 151 -21.58 -18.78 -1.28
N ALA A 152 -22.22 -19.45 -0.32
CA ALA A 152 -23.11 -18.89 0.69
C ALA A 152 -22.33 -18.40 1.92
N GLY A 153 -21.28 -17.61 1.68
CA GLY A 153 -20.58 -16.92 2.75
C GLY A 153 -21.46 -15.77 3.25
N ASP A 154 -22.33 -16.06 4.22
CA ASP A 154 -23.14 -15.08 4.94
C ASP A 154 -22.37 -13.77 5.11
N THR A 155 -22.90 -12.69 4.54
CA THR A 155 -22.46 -11.31 4.76
C THR A 155 -22.28 -11.01 6.25
N VAL A 156 -23.07 -11.67 7.10
CA VAL A 156 -22.99 -11.65 8.57
C VAL A 156 -21.67 -12.26 9.09
N MET A 157 -21.20 -13.38 8.52
CA MET A 157 -19.95 -14.02 8.93
C MET A 157 -18.73 -13.19 8.48
N LEU A 158 -18.76 -12.64 7.26
CA LEU A 158 -17.73 -11.73 6.76
C LEU A 158 -17.70 -10.42 7.57
N ALA A 159 -18.86 -9.87 7.93
CA ALA A 159 -18.97 -8.71 8.82
C ALA A 159 -18.42 -9.02 10.21
N LYS A 160 -18.67 -10.22 10.75
CA LYS A 160 -18.13 -10.64 12.06
C LYS A 160 -16.61 -10.79 12.03
N ILE A 161 -16.05 -11.39 10.97
CA ILE A 161 -14.60 -11.51 10.78
C ILE A 161 -13.95 -10.13 10.61
N ALA A 162 -14.56 -9.23 9.81
CA ALA A 162 -14.10 -7.85 9.65
C ALA A 162 -14.19 -7.05 10.96
N ARG A 163 -15.24 -7.26 11.76
CA ARG A 163 -15.39 -6.61 13.06
C ARG A 163 -14.34 -7.08 14.05
N MET A 164 -14.05 -8.39 14.09
CA MET A 164 -13.00 -8.97 14.94
C MET A 164 -11.58 -8.58 14.53
N SER A 165 -11.29 -8.43 13.24
CA SER A 165 -9.99 -7.91 12.80
C SER A 165 -9.87 -6.39 12.98
N SER A 166 -10.99 -5.66 12.84
CA SER A 166 -11.03 -4.22 13.09
C SER A 166 -10.88 -3.87 14.56
N SER A 167 -11.37 -4.69 15.51
CA SER A 167 -11.33 -4.34 16.94
C SER A 167 -9.89 -4.20 17.45
N SER A 168 -8.99 -5.09 17.04
CA SER A 168 -7.56 -4.98 17.38
C SER A 168 -6.89 -3.79 16.68
N SER A 169 -7.27 -3.51 15.43
CA SER A 169 -6.76 -2.34 14.69
C SER A 169 -7.28 -1.02 15.27
N ILE A 170 -8.52 -0.97 15.75
CA ILE A 170 -9.16 0.17 16.40
C ILE A 170 -8.51 0.40 17.76
N GLU A 171 -8.29 -0.66 18.55
CA GLU A 171 -7.61 -0.58 19.84
C GLU A 171 -6.18 -0.04 19.68
N MET A 172 -5.41 -0.56 18.70
CA MET A 172 -4.08 -0.04 18.41
C MET A 172 -4.10 1.40 17.86
N ALA A 173 -5.13 1.78 17.09
CA ALA A 173 -5.31 3.15 16.64
C ALA A 173 -5.64 4.10 17.81
N LEU A 174 -6.47 3.66 18.76
CA LEU A 174 -6.80 4.39 19.97
C LEU A 174 -5.57 4.53 20.88
N VAL A 175 -4.76 3.48 21.04
CA VAL A 175 -3.50 3.54 21.80
C VAL A 175 -2.51 4.51 21.15
N ARG A 176 -2.41 4.54 19.81
CA ARG A 176 -1.57 5.53 19.10
C ARG A 176 -2.12 6.95 19.26
N ALA A 177 -3.44 7.13 19.17
CA ALA A 177 -4.08 8.43 19.37
C ALA A 177 -3.87 8.95 20.80
N ALA A 178 -4.03 8.08 21.81
CA ALA A 178 -3.77 8.39 23.21
C ALA A 178 -2.31 8.82 23.45
N ARG A 179 -1.34 8.10 22.87
CA ARG A 179 0.09 8.49 22.94
C ARG A 179 0.37 9.84 22.27
N SER A 180 -0.27 10.13 21.12
CA SER A 180 -0.11 11.42 20.45
C SER A 180 -0.71 12.61 21.23
N LEU A 181 -1.74 12.35 22.05
CA LEU A 181 -2.35 13.35 22.94
C LEU A 181 -1.46 13.72 24.12
N ASP A 182 -0.70 12.76 24.66
CA ASP A 182 0.26 13.01 25.75
C ASP A 182 1.49 13.79 25.28
N ASP A 183 2.00 13.50 24.07
CA ASP A 183 3.08 14.27 23.45
C ASP A 183 2.66 15.74 23.18
N GLY A 184 1.39 15.97 22.84
CA GLY A 184 0.83 17.32 22.66
C GLY A 184 0.72 18.13 23.97
N LYS A 185 0.50 17.48 25.12
CA LYS A 185 0.49 18.14 26.43
C LYS A 185 1.90 18.49 26.90
N LEU A 186 2.88 17.62 26.67
CA LEU A 186 4.30 17.91 26.96
C LEU A 186 4.85 19.05 26.06
N ALA A 187 4.44 19.10 24.79
CA ALA A 187 4.79 20.19 23.88
C ALA A 187 4.23 21.55 24.33
N ARG A 188 3.01 21.60 24.90
CA ARG A 188 2.43 22.84 25.46
C ARG A 188 3.12 23.29 26.75
N ILE A 189 3.52 22.36 27.63
CA ILE A 189 4.25 22.69 28.87
C ILE A 189 5.67 23.21 28.57
N SER A 190 6.35 22.62 27.58
CA SER A 190 7.67 23.06 27.10
C SER A 190 7.64 24.47 26.48
N SER A 191 6.62 24.75 25.66
CA SER A 191 6.46 26.06 25.00
C SER A 191 6.15 27.18 25.99
N SER A 192 5.35 26.89 27.03
CA SER A 192 4.99 27.86 28.07
C SER A 192 6.19 28.20 28.99
N ARG A 193 7.06 27.23 29.29
CA ARG A 193 8.33 27.50 30.01
C ARG A 193 9.33 28.30 29.19
N ARG A 194 9.45 28.05 27.88
CA ARG A 194 10.34 28.84 27.00
C ARG A 194 9.90 30.31 26.90
N LEU A 195 8.59 30.58 26.85
CA LEU A 195 8.06 31.95 26.83
C LEU A 195 8.29 32.70 28.15
N ASN A 196 8.20 32.04 29.31
CA ASN A 196 8.48 32.67 30.60
C ASN A 196 9.97 32.92 30.85
N ILE A 197 10.86 32.04 30.38
CA ILE A 197 12.32 32.27 30.48
C ILE A 197 12.75 33.44 29.57
N MET A 198 12.18 33.55 28.36
CA MET A 198 12.48 34.69 27.47
C MET A 198 11.94 36.02 28.00
N ARG A 199 10.79 36.05 28.67
CA ARG A 199 10.26 37.27 29.31
C ARG A 199 11.08 37.70 30.53
N ALA A 200 11.60 36.76 31.33
CA ALA A 200 12.47 37.08 32.46
C ALA A 200 13.84 37.63 32.02
N ALA A 201 14.37 37.19 30.88
CA ALA A 201 15.64 37.68 30.33
C ALA A 201 15.54 39.08 29.68
N TYR A 202 14.33 39.58 29.41
CA TYR A 202 14.09 40.91 28.83
C TYR A 202 13.67 41.96 29.86
N ALA A 203 13.52 41.58 31.14
CA ALA A 203 13.07 42.44 32.23
C ALA A 203 14.17 42.70 33.29
N ALA A 204 15.41 42.33 33.00
CA ALA A 204 16.62 42.64 33.76
C ALA A 204 17.56 43.49 32.91
#